data_AF-A0AAW1QGR2-F1
#
_entry.id   AF-A0AAW1QGR2-F1
#
_cell.length_a   1.000
_cell.length_b   1.000
_cell.length_c   1.000
_cell.angle_alpha   90.00
_cell.angle_beta   90.00
_cell.angle_gamma   90.00
#
_symmetry.space_group_name_H-M   'P 1'
#
loop_
_entity.id
_entity.type
_entity.pdbx_description
1 polymer ?
#
loop_
_entity_poly.entity_id
_entity_poly.type
_entity_poly.pdbx_seq_one_letter_code
_entity_poly.pdbx_strand_id
1 'polypeptide(L)' 'MIGILGPVFAEFQIVRPSAQLLEDALDDLMERLAKECKHLVQSNERATLTARDVEAAVRLLIPPGND' A
#
# COMPACT_ATOMS: atom_id res chain seq x y z
N MET A 1 12.90 -1.91 1.36
CA MET A 1 12.33 -3.27 1.24
C MET A 1 12.53 -3.78 -0.20
N ILE A 2 13.69 -4.38 -0.52
CA ILE A 2 14.12 -4.67 -1.92
C ILE A 2 13.25 -5.75 -2.64
N GLY A 3 12.39 -6.46 -1.92
CA GLY A 3 11.79 -7.72 -2.39
C GLY A 3 10.82 -7.61 -3.57
N ILE A 4 9.82 -6.72 -3.49
CA ILE A 4 8.70 -6.73 -4.45
C ILE A 4 9.04 -5.92 -5.72
N LEU A 5 9.80 -4.84 -5.57
CA LEU A 5 10.14 -3.94 -6.67
C LEU A 5 11.44 -4.31 -7.41
N GLY A 6 12.23 -5.26 -6.87
CA GLY A 6 13.49 -5.70 -7.47
C GLY A 6 13.39 -6.05 -8.97
N PRO A 7 12.40 -6.85 -9.42
CA PRO A 7 12.21 -7.14 -10.83
C PRO A 7 11.96 -5.90 -11.69
N VAL A 8 11.15 -4.95 -11.20
CA VAL A 8 10.84 -3.69 -11.88
C VAL A 8 12.10 -2.82 -12.01
N PHE A 9 12.89 -2.74 -10.94
CA PHE A 9 14.12 -1.96 -10.96
C PHE A 9 15.14 -2.50 -11.96
N ALA A 10 15.22 -3.83 -12.09
CA ALA A 10 16.09 -4.49 -13.06
C ALA A 10 15.60 -4.30 -14.50
N GLU A 11 14.30 -4.43 -14.75
CA GLU A 11 13.69 -4.28 -16.08
C GLU A 11 13.90 -2.87 -16.64
N PHE A 12 13.70 -1.84 -15.82
CA PHE A 12 13.77 -0.44 -16.25
C PHE A 12 15.12 0.23 -15.97
N GLN A 13 16.13 -0.51 -15.50
CA GLN A 13 17.46 0.00 -15.14
C GLN A 13 17.38 1.24 -14.21
N ILE A 14 16.50 1.16 -13.19
CA ILE A 14 16.24 2.29 -12.30
C ILE A 14 17.47 2.62 -11.46
N VAL A 15 17.89 3.89 -11.49
CA VAL A 15 19.02 4.37 -10.69
C VAL A 15 18.70 4.36 -9.19
N ARG A 16 19.73 4.17 -8.35
CA ARG A 16 19.55 4.00 -6.89
C ARG A 16 18.67 5.07 -6.22
N PRO A 17 18.80 6.38 -6.50
CA PRO A 17 17.94 7.39 -5.86
C PRO A 17 16.46 7.21 -6.21
N SER A 18 16.15 6.87 -7.46
CA SER A 18 14.79 6.61 -7.92
C SER A 18 14.24 5.29 -7.37
N ALA A 19 15.08 4.27 -7.25
CA ALA A 19 14.72 3.01 -6.60
C ALA A 19 14.35 3.22 -5.13
N GLN A 20 15.16 3.99 -4.39
CA GLN A 20 14.88 4.33 -2.99
C GLN A 20 13.55 5.08 -2.86
N LEU A 21 13.30 6.07 -3.72
CA LEU A 21 12.04 6.82 -3.71
C LEU A 21 10.82 5.90 -3.92
N LEU A 22 10.93 4.93 -4.83
CA LEU A 22 9.85 3.96 -5.08
C LEU A 22 9.64 3.01 -3.91
N GLU A 23 10.71 2.58 -3.23
CA GLU A 23 10.60 1.79 -2.00
C GLU A 23 9.92 2.60 -0.89
N ASP A 24 10.36 3.84 -0.65
CA ASP A 24 9.78 4.70 0.38
C ASP A 24 8.28 4.98 0.10
N ALA A 25 7.92 5.22 -1.18
CA ALA A 25 6.53 5.42 -1.57
C ALA A 25 5.66 4.18 -1.35
N LEU A 26 6.21 2.98 -1.57
CA LEU A 26 5.52 1.72 -1.28
C LEU A 26 5.33 1.55 0.23
N ASP A 27 6.36 1.83 1.02
CA ASP A 27 6.30 1.73 2.48
C ASP A 27 5.26 2.71 3.06
N ASP A 28 5.24 3.96 2.58
CA ASP A 28 4.23 4.97 2.94
C ASP A 28 2.80 4.52 2.60
N LEU A 29 2.59 3.90 1.43
CA LEU A 29 1.29 3.39 1.03
C LEU A 29 0.85 2.25 1.94
N MET A 30 1.75 1.33 2.28
CA MET A 30 1.48 0.20 3.17
C MET A 30 1.15 0.66 4.59
N GLU A 31 1.85 1.67 5.12
CA GLU A 31 1.54 2.25 6.42
C GLU A 31 0.15 2.90 6.44
N ARG A 32 -0.17 3.68 5.41
CA ARG A 32 -1.50 4.29 5.25
C ARG A 32 -2.60 3.23 5.17
N LEU A 33 -2.36 2.15 4.43
CA LEU A 33 -3.29 1.03 4.30
C LEU A 33 -3.53 0.35 5.65
N ALA A 34 -2.46 0.05 6.40
CA ALA A 34 -2.56 -0.56 7.72
C ALA A 34 -3.34 0.33 8.70
N LYS A 35 -3.09 1.65 8.67
CA LYS A 35 -3.79 2.63 9.49
C LYS A 35 -5.29 2.69 9.19
N GLU A 36 -5.66 2.70 7.91
CA GLU A 36 -7.08 2.73 7.51
C GLU A 36 -7.79 1.40 7.85
N CYS A 37 -7.13 0.26 7.62
CA CYS A 37 -7.63 -1.04 8.07
C CYS A 37 -7.91 -1.06 9.59
N LYS A 38 -6.98 -0.53 10.39
CA LYS A 38 -7.18 -0.41 11.84
C LYS A 38 -8.37 0.48 12.18
N HIS A 39 -8.49 1.63 11.50
CA HIS A 39 -9.61 2.54 11.67
C HIS A 39 -10.95 1.83 11.37
N LEU A 40 -11.07 1.15 10.23
CA LEU A 40 -12.29 0.41 9.86
C LEU A 40 -12.66 -0.70 10.85
N VAL A 41 -11.68 -1.45 11.37
CA VAL A 41 -11.92 -2.46 12.41
C VAL A 41 -12.49 -1.82 13.68
N GLN A 42 -11.89 -0.71 14.12
CA GLN A 42 -12.31 0.01 15.32
C GLN A 42 -13.67 0.71 15.15
N SER A 43 -13.92 1.35 14.01
CA SER A 43 -15.19 2.02 13.71
C SER A 43 -16.37 1.05 13.62
N ASN A 44 -16.11 -0.21 13.30
CA ASN A 44 -17.13 -1.26 13.30
C ASN A 44 -17.17 -2.08 14.60
N GLU A 45 -16.54 -1.61 15.68
CA GLU A 45 -16.51 -2.25 17.00
C GLU A 45 -16.02 -3.70 16.98
N ARG A 46 -15.17 -4.04 16.00
CA ARG A 46 -14.58 -5.37 15.85
C ARG A 46 -13.16 -5.40 16.41
N ALA A 47 -12.70 -6.62 16.73
CA ALA A 47 -11.33 -6.88 17.17
C ALA A 47 -10.52 -7.66 16.13
N THR A 48 -11.08 -7.92 14.95
CA THR A 48 -10.47 -8.77 13.92
C THR A 48 -10.54 -8.09 12.57
N LEU A 49 -9.40 -7.96 11.91
CA LEU A 49 -9.28 -7.49 10.54
C LEU A 49 -9.84 -8.54 9.58
N THR A 50 -10.68 -8.12 8.64
CA THR A 50 -11.26 -8.99 7.61
C THR A 50 -10.86 -8.55 6.21
N ALA A 51 -11.03 -9.43 5.22
CA ALA A 51 -10.79 -9.07 3.82
C ALA A 51 -11.67 -7.88 3.36
N ARG A 52 -12.87 -7.72 3.91
CA ARG A 52 -13.76 -6.59 3.63
C ARG A 52 -13.18 -5.25 4.09
N ASP A 53 -12.47 -5.24 5.23
CA ASP A 53 -11.80 -4.05 5.73
C ASP A 53 -10.64 -3.65 4.83
N VAL A 54 -9.86 -4.64 4.37
CA VAL A 54 -8.78 -4.42 3.41
C VAL A 54 -9.33 -3.88 2.10
N GLU A 55 -10.40 -4.48 1.55
CA GLU A 55 -11.03 -4.00 0.32
C GLU A 55 -11.55 -2.56 0.47
N ALA A 56 -12.22 -2.26 1.59
CA ALA A 56 -12.72 -0.91 1.85
C ALA A 56 -11.57 0.10 2.01
N ALA A 57 -10.51 -0.23 2.74
CA ALA A 57 -9.33 0.62 2.89
C ALA A 57 -8.65 0.89 1.54
N VAL A 58 -8.53 -0.12 0.68
CA VAL A 58 -8.01 0.04 -0.69
C VAL A 58 -8.86 1.02 -1.49
N ARG A 59 -10.19 0.86 -1.47
CA ARG A 59 -11.11 1.77 -2.19
C ARG A 59 -11.06 3.21 -1.68
N LEU A 60 -10.75 3.42 -0.41
CA LEU A 60 -10.63 4.75 0.19
C LEU A 60 -9.29 5.42 -0.14
N LEU A 61 -8.21 4.65 -0.20
CA LEU A 61 -6.86 5.17 -0.36
C LEU A 61 -6.40 5.25 -1.82
N ILE A 62 -6.87 4.33 -2.66
CA ILE A 62 -6.51 4.23 -4.07
C ILE A 62 -7.68 4.75 -4.89
N PRO A 63 -7.53 5.89 -5.59
CA PRO A 63 -8.61 6.42 -6.41
C PRO A 63 -8.97 5.43 -7.52
N PRO A 64 -10.25 5.37 -7.94
CA PRO A 64 -10.62 4.60 -9.11
C PRO A 64 -9.83 5.12 -10.32
N GLY A 65 -9.35 4.20 -11.16
CA GLY A 65 -8.75 4.56 -12.44
C GLY A 65 -9.77 5.30 -13.29
N ASN A 66 -9.35 6.41 -13.89
CA ASN A 66 -10.14 7.05 -14.94
C ASN A 66 -9.84 6.29 -16.24
N ASP A 67 -10.61 5.25 -16.52
CA ASP A 67 -10.72 4.68 -17.88
C ASP A 67 -11.47 5.65 -18.81
#